data_AF-A0A0U2UQI2-F1
#
_entry.id   AF-A0A0U2UQI2-F1
#
_cell.length_a   1.000
_cell.length_b   1.000
_cell.length_c   1.000
_cell.angle_alpha   90.00
_cell.angle_beta   90.00
_cell.angle_gamma   90.00
#
_symmetry.space_group_name_H-M   'P 1'
#
loop_
_entity.id
_entity.type
_entity.pdbx_description
1 polymer ?
#
loop_
_entity_poly.entity_id
_entity_poly.type
_entity_poly.pdbx_seq_one_letter_code
_entity_poly.pdbx_strand_id
1 'polypeptide(L)' 'MKTVRLSFPDVYEGTIYTILRRLNASGYASITKIESPNGPARKYYHLTEEGQAYLNRMIREWKELVENVAAIGIRV' A
#
# COMPACT_ATOMS: atom_id res chain seq x y z
N MET A 1 -2.92 12.56 -2.06
CA MET A 1 -4.12 11.68 -2.11
C MET A 1 -4.86 11.72 -3.44
N LYS A 2 -4.83 12.82 -4.22
CA LYS A 2 -5.46 12.88 -5.55
C LYS A 2 -5.11 11.70 -6.46
N THR A 3 -3.87 11.22 -6.43
CA THR A 3 -3.41 10.09 -7.26
C THR A 3 -4.08 8.75 -6.94
N VAL A 4 -4.38 8.46 -5.67
CA VAL A 4 -4.96 7.16 -5.29
C VAL A 4 -6.41 7.04 -5.75
N ARG A 5 -7.19 8.12 -5.68
CA ARG A 5 -8.57 8.13 -6.17
C ARG A 5 -8.69 7.95 -7.68
N LEU A 6 -7.66 8.29 -8.45
CA LEU A 6 -7.66 8.06 -9.90
C LEU A 6 -7.59 6.57 -10.24
N SER A 7 -6.86 5.80 -9.44
CA SER A 7 -6.74 4.34 -9.62
C SER A 7 -7.80 3.56 -8.85
N PHE A 8 -8.34 4.12 -7.77
CA PHE A 8 -9.31 3.48 -6.87
C PHE A 8 -10.44 4.46 -6.52
N PRO A 9 -11.41 4.68 -7.42
CA PRO A 9 -12.45 5.70 -7.26
C PRO A 9 -13.37 5.44 -6.06
N ASP A 10 -13.63 4.17 -5.74
CA ASP A 10 -14.52 3.75 -4.65
C ASP A 10 -13.83 3.71 -3.27
N VAL A 11 -12.54 4.07 -3.20
CA VAL A 11 -11.78 4.04 -1.95
C VAL A 11 -11.86 5.38 -1.23
N TYR A 12 -12.45 5.33 -0.03
CA TYR A 12 -12.49 6.47 0.89
C TYR A 12 -11.14 6.77 1.52
N GLU A 13 -10.91 8.04 1.84
CA GLU A 13 -9.65 8.51 2.44
C GLU A 13 -9.35 7.84 3.77
N GLY A 14 -10.37 7.65 4.61
CA GLY A 14 -10.25 6.94 5.89
C GLY A 14 -9.76 5.49 5.75
N THR A 15 -10.08 4.83 4.63
CA THR A 15 -9.59 3.47 4.33
C THR A 15 -8.10 3.48 4.09
N ILE A 16 -7.59 4.45 3.31
CA ILE A 16 -6.16 4.60 3.04
C ILE A 16 -5.39 4.83 4.34
N TYR A 17 -5.89 5.73 5.20
CA TYR A 17 -5.27 5.99 6.50
C TYR A 17 -5.25 4.74 7.39
N THR A 18 -6.32 3.95 7.38
CA THR A 18 -6.40 2.70 8.14
C THR A 18 -5.37 1.68 7.63
N ILE A 19 -5.20 1.55 6.32
CA ILE A 19 -4.20 0.67 5.71
C ILE A 19 -2.78 1.12 6.08
N LEU A 20 -2.46 2.41 5.90
CA LEU A 20 -1.15 2.96 6.25
C LEU A 20 -0.80 2.76 7.73
N ARG A 21 -1.79 2.97 8.62
CA ARG A 21 -1.61 2.71 10.06
C ARG A 21 -1.33 1.23 10.34
N ARG A 22 -2.04 0.31 9.67
CA ARG A 22 -1.80 -1.14 9.82
C ARG A 22 -0.41 -1.54 9.33
N LEU A 23 0.00 -1.06 8.15
CA LEU A 23 1.34 -1.33 7.62
C LEU A 23 2.44 -0.84 8.56
N ASN A 24 2.27 0.33 9.17
CA ASN A 24 3.22 0.82 10.17
C ASN A 24 3.19 -0.01 11.46
N ALA A 25 2.01 -0.39 11.97
CA ALA A 25 1.89 -1.25 13.13
C ALA A 25 2.50 -2.65 12.91
N SER A 26 2.47 -3.16 11.68
CA SER A 26 3.09 -4.43 11.27
C SER A 26 4.59 -4.31 10.96
N GLY A 27 5.19 -3.12 11.08
CA GLY A 27 6.61 -2.91 10.79
C GLY A 27 6.97 -2.87 9.30
N TYR A 28 5.99 -2.86 8.39
CA TYR A 28 6.21 -2.78 6.95
C TYR A 28 6.34 -1.33 6.43
N ALA A 29 6.00 -0.36 7.26
CA ALA A 29 6.20 1.04 6.95
C ALA A 29 6.75 1.79 8.17
N SER A 30 7.71 2.68 7.94
CA SER A 30 8.13 3.68 8.90
C SER A 30 7.29 4.96 8.73
N ILE A 31 7.29 5.80 9.75
CA ILE A 31 6.53 7.05 9.78
C ILE A 31 7.42 8.21 10.23
N THR A 32 7.44 9.27 9.43
CA THR A 32 8.08 10.54 9.78
C THR A 32 7.01 11.61 9.95
N LYS A 33 7.07 12.35 11.06
CA LYS A 33 6.23 13.52 11.27
C LYS A 33 7.00 14.76 10.81
N ILE A 34 6.41 15.53 9.91
CA ILE A 34 6.98 16.77 9.41
C ILE A 34 5.99 17.89 9.70
N GLU A 35 6.45 18.95 10.33
CA GLU A 35 5.62 20.13 10.57
C GLU A 35 5.22 20.76 9.23
N SER A 36 3.98 21.23 9.17
CA SER A 36 3.51 21.95 7.98
C SER A 36 3.66 23.44 8.23
N PRO A 37 4.09 24.24 7.24
CA PRO A 37 4.21 25.69 7.39
C PRO A 37 2.90 26.35 7.86
N ASN A 38 1.75 25.82 7.44
CA ASN A 38 0.42 26.30 7.82
C ASN A 38 -0.50 25.10 8.07
N GLY A 39 -0.42 24.46 9.25
CA GLY A 39 -1.37 23.43 9.67
C GLY A 39 -0.75 22.32 10.54
N PRO A 40 -1.53 21.27 10.85
CA PRO A 40 -1.06 20.18 11.69
C PRO A 40 0.09 19.41 11.02
N ALA A 41 0.94 18.80 11.86
CA ALA A 41 2.03 17.96 11.39
C ALA A 41 1.52 16.86 10.45
N ARG A 42 2.21 16.69 9.31
CA ARG A 42 1.91 15.66 8.32
C ARG A 42 2.72 14.41 8.62
N LYS A 43 2.08 13.26 8.44
CA LYS A 43 2.71 11.95 8.54
C LYS A 43 3.11 11.48 7.14
N TYR A 44 4.38 11.20 6.94
CA TYR A 44 4.93 10.60 5.73
C TYR A 44 5.29 9.15 6.02
N TYR A 45 4.82 8.25 5.18
CA TYR A 45 5.07 6.81 5.32
C TYR A 45 6.11 6.38 4.30
N HIS A 46 7.07 5.58 4.73
CA HIS A 46 8.10 5.01 3.87
C HIS A 46 8.15 3.49 4.09
N LEU A 47 8.45 2.71 3.05
CA LEU A 47 8.66 1.28 3.23
C LEU A 47 9.91 1.04 4.10
N THR A 48 9.81 0.09 5.00
CA THR A 48 10.98 -0.50 5.66
C THR A 48 11.60 -1.56 4.75
N GLU A 49 12.77 -2.09 5.12
CA GLU A 49 13.39 -3.20 4.40
C GLU A 49 12.47 -4.44 4.43
N GLU A 50 11.86 -4.72 5.58
CA GLU A 50 10.88 -5.80 5.74
C GLU A 50 9.62 -5.55 4.90
N GLY A 51 9.17 -4.30 4.84
CA GLY A 51 8.05 -3.89 3.99
C GLY A 51 8.32 -4.07 2.51
N GLN A 52 9.54 -3.75 2.06
CA GLN A 52 9.96 -3.97 0.69
C GLN A 52 10.05 -5.46 0.35
N ALA A 53 10.58 -6.28 1.26
CA ALA A 53 10.62 -7.73 1.11
C ALA A 53 9.21 -8.34 1.06
N TYR A 54 8.30 -7.86 1.92
CA TYR A 54 6.89 -8.24 1.94
C TYR A 54 6.19 -7.89 0.61
N LEU A 55 6.34 -6.67 0.13
CA LEU A 55 5.80 -6.23 -1.15
C LEU A 55 6.28 -7.10 -2.31
N ASN A 56 7.59 -7.36 -2.37
CA ASN A 56 8.18 -8.19 -3.44
C ASN A 56 7.63 -9.61 -3.43
N ARG A 57 7.39 -10.18 -2.24
CA ARG A 57 6.75 -11.49 -2.10
C ARG A 57 5.30 -11.46 -2.58
N MET A 58 4.50 -10.49 -2.15
CA MET A 58 3.11 -10.34 -2.60
C MET A 58 3.00 -10.22 -4.13
N ILE A 59 3.90 -9.46 -4.76
CA ILE A 59 3.92 -9.31 -6.21
C ILE A 59 4.21 -10.65 -6.90
N ARG A 60 5.13 -11.46 -6.36
CA ARG A 60 5.41 -12.79 -6.90
C ARG A 60 4.22 -13.72 -6.74
N GLU A 61 3.66 -13.80 -5.54
CA GLU A 61 2.48 -14.63 -5.25
C GLU A 61 1.29 -14.24 -6.15
N TRP A 62 1.08 -12.95 -6.41
CA TRP A 62 0.05 -12.49 -7.32
C TRP A 62 0.30 -12.92 -8.76
N LYS A 63 1.55 -12.84 -9.25
CA LYS A 63 1.90 -13.30 -10.60
C LYS A 63 1.68 -14.80 -10.76
N GLU A 64 2.15 -15.59 -9.80
CA GLU A 64 1.94 -17.04 -9.77
C GLU A 64 0.45 -17.39 -9.76
N LEU A 65 -0.36 -16.67 -8.98
CA LEU A 65 -1.81 -16.84 -8.96
C LEU A 65 -2.42 -16.57 -10.33
N VAL A 66 -2.08 -15.46 -10.97
CA VAL A 66 -2.60 -15.09 -12.30
C VAL A 66 -2.19 -16.13 -13.36
N GLU A 67 -0.94 -16.60 -13.33
CA GLU A 67 -0.44 -17.64 -14.24
C GLU A 67 -1.21 -18.97 -14.04
N ASN A 68 -1.42 -19.38 -12.79
CA ASN A 68 -2.16 -20.61 -12.48
C ASN A 68 -3.64 -20.53 -12.91
N VAL A 69 -4.28 -19.38 -12.71
CA VAL A 69 -5.67 -19.16 -13.15
C VAL A 69 -5.76 -19.17 -14.68
N ALA A 70 -4.78 -18.57 -15.37
CA ALA A 70 -4.70 -18.62 -16.82
C ALA A 70 -4.48 -20.05 -17.35
N ALA A 71 -3.65 -20.86 -16.67
CA ALA A 71 -3.35 -22.23 -17.07
C ALA A 71 -4.57 -23.15 -17.08
N ILE A 72 -5.58 -22.87 -16.24
CA ILE A 72 -6.84 -23.64 -16.19
C ILE A 72 -7.92 -23.07 -17.14
N GLY A 73 -7.57 -22.12 -18.01
CA GLY A 73 -8.44 -21.61 -19.07
C GLY A 73 -9.24 -20.35 -18.70
N ILE A 74 -9.03 -19.76 -17.53
CA ILE A 74 -9.69 -18.52 -17.10
C ILE A 74 -8.81 -17.34 -17.49
N ARG A 75 -9.30 -16.43 -18.35
CA ARG A 75 -8.57 -15.21 -18.71
C ARG A 75 -8.81 -14.14 -17.65
N VAL A 76 -7.73 -13.59 -17.10
CA VAL A 76 -7.71 -12.55 -16.06
C VAL A 76 -7.01 -11.31 -16.58
#